data_AF-A0A7C2P7E0-F1
#
_entry.id   AF-A0A7C2P7E0-F1
#
_cell.length_a   1.000
_cell.length_b   1.000
_cell.length_c   1.000
_cell.angle_alpha   90.00
_cell.angle_beta   90.00
_cell.angle_gamma   90.00
#
_symmetry.space_group_name_H-M   'P 1'
#
loop_
_entity.id
_entity.type
_entity.pdbx_description
1 polymer ?
#
loop_
_entity_poly.entity_id
_entity_poly.type
_entity_poly.pdbx_seq_one_letter_code
_entity_poly.pdbx_strand_id
1 'polypeptide(L)'
;MRGRSWAPVPVDLSVRLYNRLLAAYPGPFRAEYGRHMAQVFRDVCRRDYQRHGLPSIASLWARTSLDLVRTTVEEHIERGLDMNREKFVRWSGWALMAGAVLFAAGPIIGSFDSYDMDPIGGVDAVYEIGQAVGLLFSQVLFVIGLLGLRSGYTGRSGGLGAGLLVLAVLGSVVSLGGLLAMSSLEGAWQVWMDGFLTMTMALAVFGVVAVQLRVFSRWNSAPILAGVGFPLLFGIGVAGVDSVNGQAPEWASLLAVGLTCAGLLLIGYRMQADARTPRQAQT
;
A
#
# COMPACT_ATOMS: atom_id res chain seq x y z
N MET A 1 15.93 10.01 -38.56
CA MET A 1 15.93 8.54 -38.39
C MET A 1 15.78 8.25 -36.90
N ARG A 2 14.65 7.68 -36.45
CA ARG A 2 14.34 7.45 -35.02
C ARG A 2 14.96 6.11 -34.59
N GLY A 3 16.03 6.16 -33.79
CA GLY A 3 16.64 4.99 -33.17
C GLY A 3 15.67 4.31 -32.23
N ARG A 4 15.26 3.10 -32.57
CA ARG A 4 14.47 2.19 -31.74
C ARG A 4 15.31 1.86 -30.50
N SER A 5 14.96 2.39 -29.34
CA SER A 5 15.72 2.18 -28.10
C SER A 5 15.58 0.73 -27.64
N TRP A 6 16.69 -0.02 -27.65
CA TRP A 6 16.84 -1.37 -27.12
C TRP A 6 16.80 -1.40 -25.58
N ALA A 7 15.82 -0.74 -24.97
CA ALA A 7 15.56 -0.89 -23.55
C ALA A 7 14.71 -2.15 -23.37
N PRO A 8 15.03 -3.02 -22.39
CA PRO A 8 14.18 -4.16 -22.08
C PRO A 8 12.79 -3.67 -21.68
N VAL A 9 11.73 -4.38 -22.10
CA VAL A 9 10.31 -4.03 -21.89
C VAL A 9 9.99 -3.57 -20.45
N PRO A 10 10.54 -4.20 -19.38
CA PRO A 10 10.43 -3.73 -17.99
C PRO A 10 10.81 -2.26 -17.74
N VAL A 11 11.88 -1.80 -18.39
CA VAL A 11 12.44 -0.46 -18.24
C VAL A 11 11.54 0.56 -18.93
N ASP A 12 11.06 0.24 -20.13
CA ASP A 12 10.15 1.13 -20.87
C ASP A 12 8.78 1.25 -20.20
N LEU A 13 8.26 0.16 -19.63
CA LEU A 13 7.02 0.18 -18.85
C LEU A 13 7.17 1.06 -17.59
N SER A 14 8.28 0.87 -16.86
CA SER A 14 8.60 1.65 -15.66
C SER A 14 8.70 3.14 -15.98
N VAL A 15 9.36 3.52 -17.08
CA VAL A 15 9.46 4.93 -17.49
C VAL A 15 8.09 5.53 -17.85
N ARG A 16 7.19 4.75 -18.47
CA ARG A 16 5.82 5.22 -18.76
C ARG A 16 5.01 5.47 -17.50
N LEU A 17 5.08 4.54 -16.54
CA LEU A 17 4.45 4.68 -15.22
C LEU A 17 5.02 5.90 -14.49
N TYR A 18 6.34 6.07 -14.49
CA TYR A 18 7.00 7.21 -13.85
C TYR A 18 6.60 8.55 -14.46
N ASN A 19 6.46 8.62 -15.78
CA ASN A 19 5.94 9.82 -16.46
C ASN A 19 4.49 10.15 -16.09
N ARG A 20 3.64 9.15 -15.85
CA ARG A 20 2.29 9.38 -15.31
C ARG A 20 2.36 9.90 -13.88
N LEU A 21 3.28 9.37 -13.07
CA LEU A 21 3.51 9.83 -11.70
C LEU A 21 3.98 11.29 -11.65
N LEU A 22 4.86 11.69 -12.59
CA LEU A 22 5.32 13.07 -12.73
C LEU A 22 4.18 14.07 -13.00
N ALA A 23 3.01 13.61 -13.46
CA ALA A 23 1.85 14.49 -13.61
C ALA A 23 1.35 15.04 -12.26
N ALA A 24 1.65 14.38 -11.14
CA ALA A 24 1.30 14.81 -9.79
C ALA A 24 2.22 15.92 -9.24
N TYR A 25 3.38 16.17 -9.85
CA TYR A 25 4.25 17.27 -9.44
C TYR A 25 3.68 18.65 -9.79
N PRO A 26 3.98 19.70 -9.01
CA PRO A 26 3.60 21.07 -9.33
C PRO A 26 4.05 21.47 -10.73
N GLY A 27 3.17 22.16 -11.46
CA GLY A 27 3.39 22.55 -12.86
C GLY A 27 4.74 23.22 -13.16
N PRO A 28 5.21 24.19 -12.35
CA PRO A 28 6.50 24.86 -12.56
C PRO A 28 7.70 23.92 -12.42
N PHE A 29 7.72 23.11 -11.35
CA PHE A 29 8.79 22.14 -11.08
C PHE A 29 8.84 21.04 -12.16
N ARG A 30 7.66 20.56 -12.59
CA ARG A 30 7.55 19.58 -13.67
C ARG A 30 8.05 20.13 -15.01
N ALA A 31 7.80 21.40 -15.30
CA ALA A 31 8.22 22.04 -16.55
C ALA A 31 9.75 22.14 -16.65
N GLU A 32 10.42 22.37 -15.54
CA GLU A 32 11.88 22.56 -15.47
C GLU A 32 12.63 21.22 -15.33
N TYR A 33 12.19 20.34 -14.43
CA TYR A 33 12.95 19.14 -14.07
C TYR A 33 12.36 17.82 -14.61
N GLY A 34 11.09 17.79 -15.01
CA GLY A 34 10.38 16.53 -15.32
C GLY A 34 11.05 15.69 -16.42
N ARG A 35 11.57 16.33 -17.46
CA ARG A 35 12.26 15.62 -18.56
C ARG A 35 13.60 15.04 -18.12
N HIS A 36 14.34 15.76 -17.28
CA HIS A 36 15.62 15.31 -16.72
C HIS A 36 15.42 14.19 -15.70
N MET A 37 14.41 14.29 -14.84
CA MET A 37 14.04 13.24 -13.88
C MET A 37 13.66 11.93 -14.58
N ALA A 38 12.87 12.00 -15.66
CA ALA A 38 12.51 10.82 -16.45
C ALA A 38 13.73 10.17 -17.14
N GLN A 39 14.71 10.95 -17.58
CA GLN A 39 15.96 10.45 -18.15
C GLN A 39 16.81 9.75 -17.09
N VAL A 40 17.02 10.37 -15.93
CA VAL A 40 17.77 9.78 -14.82
C VAL A 40 17.10 8.47 -14.37
N PHE A 41 15.77 8.46 -14.21
CA PHE A 41 15.03 7.26 -13.84
C PHE A 41 15.22 6.12 -14.88
N ARG A 42 15.18 6.44 -16.17
CA ARG A 42 15.44 5.47 -17.25
C ARG A 42 16.86 4.91 -17.21
N ASP A 43 17.86 5.77 -16.99
CA ASP A 43 19.26 5.37 -16.96
C ASP A 43 19.57 4.50 -15.75
N VAL A 44 18.96 4.79 -14.60
CA VAL A 44 19.07 3.94 -13.39
C VAL A 44 18.33 2.62 -13.58
N CYS A 45 17.08 2.63 -14.11
CA CYS A 45 16.33 1.41 -14.44
C CYS A 45 17.15 0.49 -15.34
N ARG A 46 17.75 1.03 -16.41
CA ARG A 46 18.55 0.24 -17.36
C ARG A 46 19.79 -0.35 -16.70
N ARG A 47 20.50 0.43 -15.88
CA ARG A 47 21.72 -0.01 -15.20
C ARG A 47 21.46 -1.10 -14.18
N ASP A 48 20.42 -0.92 -13.37
CA ASP A 48 20.10 -1.85 -12.28
C ASP A 48 19.49 -3.15 -12.81
N TYR A 49 18.61 -3.05 -13.82
CA TYR A 49 18.05 -4.22 -14.51
C TYR A 49 19.14 -5.11 -15.13
N GLN A 50 20.16 -4.51 -15.75
CA GLN A 50 21.28 -5.25 -16.34
C GLN A 50 22.12 -6.01 -15.31
N ARG A 51 22.09 -5.61 -14.04
CA ARG A 51 22.91 -6.22 -12.97
C ARG A 51 22.12 -7.19 -12.09
N HIS A 52 20.84 -6.93 -11.85
CA HIS A 52 20.06 -7.62 -10.82
C HIS A 52 18.62 -7.95 -11.27
N GLY A 53 18.28 -7.77 -12.55
CA GLY A 53 16.98 -8.16 -13.11
C GLY A 53 15.79 -7.35 -12.57
N LEU A 54 14.59 -7.93 -12.63
CA LEU A 54 13.32 -7.31 -12.25
C LEU A 54 13.21 -6.85 -10.78
N PRO A 55 13.74 -7.58 -9.77
CA PRO A 55 13.69 -7.15 -8.37
C PRO A 55 14.34 -5.79 -8.12
N SER A 56 15.36 -5.45 -8.91
CA SER A 56 16.05 -4.16 -8.82
C SER A 56 15.21 -2.98 -9.28
N ILE A 57 14.34 -3.20 -10.27
CA ILE A 57 13.37 -2.20 -10.74
C ILE A 57 12.33 -1.94 -9.64
N ALA A 58 11.86 -2.99 -8.95
CA ALA A 58 10.95 -2.82 -7.81
C ALA A 58 11.60 -2.03 -6.67
N SER A 59 12.86 -2.35 -6.32
CA SER A 59 13.66 -1.59 -5.33
C SER A 59 13.89 -0.13 -5.77
N LEU A 60 14.06 0.13 -7.06
CA LEU A 60 14.18 1.49 -7.57
C LEU A 60 12.88 2.26 -7.40
N TRP A 61 11.74 1.68 -7.79
CA TRP A 61 10.41 2.26 -7.58
C TRP A 61 10.14 2.57 -6.12
N ALA A 62 10.54 1.66 -5.23
CA ALA A 62 10.56 1.84 -3.79
C ALA A 62 11.26 3.13 -3.35
N ARG A 63 12.53 3.30 -3.75
CA ARG A 63 13.33 4.49 -3.41
C ARG A 63 12.75 5.76 -4.01
N THR A 64 12.37 5.72 -5.28
CA THR A 64 11.83 6.89 -5.98
C THR A 64 10.47 7.30 -5.41
N SER A 65 9.63 6.35 -5.00
CA SER A 65 8.34 6.64 -4.37
C SER A 65 8.51 7.20 -2.95
N LEU A 66 9.48 6.69 -2.18
CA LEU A 66 9.81 7.26 -0.88
C LEU A 66 10.37 8.68 -1.00
N ASP A 67 11.26 8.91 -1.96
CA ASP A 67 11.82 10.22 -2.24
C ASP A 67 10.73 11.20 -2.70
N LEU A 68 9.79 10.74 -3.53
CA LEU A 68 8.60 11.49 -3.93
C LEU A 68 7.74 11.87 -2.73
N VAL A 69 7.42 10.90 -1.86
CA VAL A 69 6.61 11.14 -0.66
C VAL A 69 7.33 12.12 0.25
N ARG A 70 8.64 11.94 0.47
CA ARG A 70 9.45 12.83 1.28
C ARG A 70 9.46 14.25 0.72
N THR A 71 9.86 14.43 -0.54
CA THR A 71 9.93 15.76 -1.18
C THR A 71 8.56 16.43 -1.24
N THR A 72 7.50 15.69 -1.55
CA THR A 72 6.13 16.22 -1.55
C THR A 72 5.72 16.63 -0.13
N VAL A 73 5.98 15.81 0.88
CA VAL A 73 5.63 16.12 2.28
C VAL A 73 6.46 17.28 2.81
N GLU A 74 7.77 17.32 2.55
CA GLU A 74 8.70 18.36 2.98
C GLU A 74 8.33 19.72 2.35
N GLU A 75 8.07 19.76 1.04
CA GLU A 75 7.66 21.00 0.34
C GLU A 75 6.23 21.46 0.75
N HIS A 76 5.33 20.52 1.07
CA HIS A 76 3.98 20.87 1.54
C HIS A 76 3.96 21.27 3.02
N ILE A 77 4.81 20.69 3.87
CA ILE A 77 5.00 21.10 5.27
C ILE A 77 5.64 22.50 5.32
N GLU A 78 6.64 22.78 4.47
CA GLU A 78 7.28 24.10 4.37
C GLU A 78 6.34 25.18 3.81
N ARG A 79 5.43 24.83 2.88
CA ARG A 79 4.34 25.72 2.44
C ARG A 79 3.19 25.86 3.44
N GLY A 80 3.30 25.22 4.61
CA GLY A 80 2.25 25.19 5.61
C GLY A 80 1.04 24.44 5.05
N LEU A 81 1.02 23.11 5.21
CA LEU A 81 -0.25 22.40 5.22
C LEU A 81 -1.04 22.91 6.43
N ASP A 82 -1.76 24.01 6.26
CA ASP A 82 -2.91 24.36 7.07
C ASP A 82 -4.07 23.41 6.69
N MET A 83 -3.75 22.11 6.67
CA MET A 83 -4.71 21.03 6.52
C MET A 83 -5.34 20.83 7.88
N ASN A 84 -6.49 21.49 8.06
CA ASN A 84 -7.38 21.18 9.16
C ASN A 84 -7.57 19.65 9.25
N ARG A 85 -7.55 19.11 10.48
CA ARG A 85 -7.63 17.68 10.81
C ARG A 85 -8.71 16.94 10.01
N GLU A 86 -9.84 17.58 9.76
CA GLU A 86 -10.95 17.03 8.95
C GLU A 86 -10.57 16.78 7.48
N LYS A 87 -9.83 17.71 6.85
CA LYS A 87 -9.34 17.56 5.46
C LYS A 87 -8.33 16.42 5.37
N PHE A 88 -7.45 16.29 6.38
CA PHE A 88 -6.48 15.19 6.45
C PHE A 88 -7.16 13.84 6.61
N VAL A 89 -8.13 13.70 7.53
CA VAL A 89 -8.93 12.48 7.70
C VAL A 89 -9.68 12.11 6.42
N ARG A 90 -10.18 13.10 5.67
CA ARG A 90 -10.86 12.83 4.39
C ARG A 90 -9.91 12.34 3.31
N TRP A 91 -8.74 12.96 3.17
CA TRP A 91 -7.76 12.60 2.14
C TRP A 91 -7.13 11.23 2.43
N SER A 92 -6.79 10.97 3.69
CA SER A 92 -6.33 9.65 4.14
C SER A 92 -7.41 8.56 3.97
N GLY A 93 -8.69 8.89 4.10
CA GLY A 93 -9.79 7.97 3.75
C GLY A 93 -9.77 7.55 2.27
N TRP A 94 -9.52 8.48 1.35
CA TRP A 94 -9.28 8.16 -0.07
C TRP A 94 -8.03 7.30 -0.26
N ALA A 95 -6.93 7.65 0.40
CA ALA A 95 -5.68 6.89 0.34
C ALA A 95 -5.91 5.42 0.76
N LEU A 96 -6.59 5.20 1.88
CA LEU A 96 -6.87 3.85 2.39
C LEU A 96 -7.68 3.01 1.38
N MET A 97 -8.69 3.61 0.75
CA MET A 97 -9.49 2.93 -0.29
C MET A 97 -8.68 2.62 -1.54
N ALA A 98 -7.90 3.59 -2.04
CA ALA A 98 -7.04 3.39 -3.20
C ALA A 98 -5.99 2.31 -2.94
N GLY A 99 -5.41 2.30 -1.73
CA GLY A 99 -4.48 1.25 -1.29
C GLY A 99 -5.14 -0.12 -1.28
N ALA A 100 -6.37 -0.23 -0.79
CA ALA A 100 -7.10 -1.50 -0.74
C ALA A 100 -7.40 -2.04 -2.15
N VAL A 101 -7.77 -1.16 -3.09
CA VAL A 101 -7.99 -1.54 -4.50
C VAL A 101 -6.68 -2.00 -5.15
N LEU A 102 -5.58 -1.27 -4.95
CA LEU A 102 -4.27 -1.64 -5.48
C LEU A 102 -3.77 -2.97 -4.90
N PHE A 103 -3.97 -3.20 -3.61
CA PHE A 103 -3.60 -4.46 -2.94
C PHE A 103 -4.42 -5.63 -3.48
N ALA A 104 -5.74 -5.46 -3.66
CA ALA A 104 -6.62 -6.49 -4.23
C ALA A 104 -6.31 -6.79 -5.70
N ALA A 105 -5.86 -5.78 -6.46
CA ALA A 105 -5.50 -5.97 -7.85
C ALA A 105 -4.27 -6.89 -8.01
N GLY A 106 -3.35 -6.92 -7.04
CA GLY A 106 -2.13 -7.73 -7.10
C GLY A 106 -2.38 -9.22 -7.39
N PRO A 107 -3.12 -9.95 -6.52
CA PRO A 107 -3.45 -11.36 -6.75
C PRO A 107 -4.26 -11.60 -8.03
N ILE A 108 -5.17 -10.68 -8.38
CA ILE A 108 -5.98 -10.79 -9.61
C ILE A 108 -5.07 -10.70 -10.84
N ILE A 109 -4.16 -9.72 -10.86
CA ILE A 109 -3.18 -9.52 -11.93
C ILE A 109 -2.23 -10.72 -12.01
N GLY A 110 -1.73 -11.21 -10.87
CA GLY A 110 -0.87 -12.39 -10.80
C GLY A 110 -1.57 -13.69 -11.19
N SER A 111 -2.90 -13.80 -11.04
CA SER A 111 -3.64 -14.98 -11.49
C SER A 111 -3.80 -15.10 -13.01
N PHE A 112 -3.45 -14.05 -13.77
CA PHE A 112 -3.36 -14.09 -15.23
C PHE A 112 -1.97 -14.51 -15.74
N ASP A 113 -1.05 -14.85 -14.83
CA ASP A 113 0.28 -15.36 -15.18
C ASP A 113 0.12 -16.65 -15.98
N SER A 114 0.54 -16.59 -17.24
CA SER A 114 0.37 -17.69 -18.18
C SER A 114 1.53 -18.64 -17.97
N TYR A 115 1.28 -19.77 -17.32
CA TYR A 115 2.27 -20.76 -16.88
C TYR A 115 3.17 -21.37 -17.98
N ASP A 116 3.14 -20.89 -19.22
CA ASP A 116 3.94 -21.45 -20.30
C ASP A 116 4.48 -20.37 -21.27
N MET A 117 5.81 -20.25 -21.25
CA MET A 117 6.68 -19.81 -22.36
C MET A 117 6.69 -18.32 -22.74
N ASP A 118 7.53 -17.52 -22.04
CA ASP A 118 8.19 -16.39 -22.72
C ASP A 118 9.60 -16.07 -22.17
N PRO A 119 10.70 -16.45 -22.86
CA PRO A 119 12.08 -16.15 -22.46
C PRO A 119 12.44 -14.65 -22.53
N ILE A 120 11.54 -13.79 -23.02
CA ILE A 120 11.82 -12.38 -23.32
C ILE A 120 10.75 -11.46 -22.70
N GLY A 121 10.61 -11.45 -21.37
CA GLY A 121 10.11 -10.32 -20.56
C GLY A 121 8.89 -9.56 -21.10
N GLY A 122 7.89 -10.29 -21.59
CA GLY A 122 6.68 -9.78 -22.24
C GLY A 122 5.56 -9.42 -21.25
N VAL A 123 4.39 -10.04 -21.41
CA VAL A 123 3.20 -9.78 -20.59
C VAL A 123 3.44 -10.12 -19.11
N ASP A 124 4.20 -11.18 -18.83
CA ASP A 124 4.53 -11.61 -17.46
C ASP A 124 5.36 -10.57 -16.71
N ALA A 125 6.30 -9.89 -17.38
CA ALA A 125 7.04 -8.80 -16.76
C ALA A 125 6.15 -7.59 -16.41
N VAL A 126 5.06 -7.38 -17.17
CA VAL A 126 4.06 -6.35 -16.83
C VAL A 126 3.27 -6.75 -15.59
N TYR A 127 2.94 -8.04 -15.46
CA TYR A 127 2.25 -8.58 -14.29
C TYR A 127 3.12 -8.57 -13.04
N GLU A 128 4.37 -9.02 -13.12
CA GLU A 128 5.31 -9.00 -11.99
C GLU A 128 5.63 -7.57 -11.54
N ILE A 129 5.94 -6.65 -12.47
CA ILE A 129 6.22 -5.25 -12.12
C ILE A 129 4.94 -4.58 -11.62
N GLY A 130 3.80 -4.85 -12.24
CA GLY A 130 2.51 -4.33 -11.81
C GLY A 130 2.14 -4.77 -10.40
N GLN A 131 2.38 -6.04 -10.07
CA GLN A 131 2.16 -6.61 -8.74
C GLN A 131 3.11 -6.00 -7.71
N ALA A 132 4.41 -5.94 -8.00
CA ALA A 132 5.40 -5.36 -7.09
C ALA A 132 5.13 -3.88 -6.81
N VAL A 133 4.86 -3.11 -7.87
CA VAL A 133 4.53 -1.67 -7.79
C VAL A 133 3.20 -1.47 -7.06
N GLY A 134 2.17 -2.27 -7.37
CA GLY A 134 0.86 -2.22 -6.72
C GLY A 134 0.95 -2.49 -5.23
N LEU A 135 1.70 -3.52 -4.81
CA LEU A 135 1.96 -3.83 -3.41
C LEU A 135 2.67 -2.67 -2.71
N LEU A 136 3.71 -2.11 -3.32
CA LEU A 136 4.47 -0.98 -2.77
C LEU A 136 3.59 0.26 -2.55
N PHE A 137 2.86 0.68 -3.58
CA PHE A 137 1.97 1.84 -3.49
C PHE A 137 0.82 1.59 -2.52
N SER A 138 0.26 0.37 -2.48
CA SER A 138 -0.76 0.03 -1.50
C SER A 138 -0.26 0.21 -0.06
N GLN A 139 0.97 -0.19 0.22
CA GLN A 139 1.54 -0.10 1.55
C GLN A 139 1.80 1.34 1.98
N VAL A 140 2.29 2.19 1.08
CA VAL A 140 2.42 3.65 1.33
C VAL A 140 1.06 4.26 1.64
N LEU A 141 0.04 3.90 0.86
CA LEU A 141 -1.32 4.40 1.04
C LEU A 141 -1.97 3.89 2.34
N PHE A 142 -1.64 2.67 2.78
CA PHE A 142 -2.05 2.15 4.08
C PHE A 142 -1.45 2.95 5.23
N VAL A 143 -0.16 3.28 5.19
CA VAL A 143 0.47 4.15 6.21
C VAL A 143 -0.26 5.48 6.32
N ILE A 144 -0.50 6.15 5.18
CA ILE A 144 -1.22 7.43 5.13
C ILE A 144 -2.66 7.28 5.66
N GLY A 145 -3.37 6.25 5.21
CA GLY A 145 -4.74 5.94 5.61
C GLY A 145 -4.86 5.69 7.12
N LEU A 146 -3.95 4.92 7.69
CA LEU A 146 -3.92 4.58 9.12
C LEU A 146 -3.51 5.77 10.00
N LEU A 147 -2.58 6.62 9.54
CA LEU A 147 -2.28 7.89 10.21
C LEU A 147 -3.51 8.80 10.25
N GLY A 148 -4.26 8.85 9.16
CA GLY A 148 -5.57 9.47 9.08
C GLY A 148 -6.56 8.94 10.11
N LEU A 149 -6.74 7.62 10.12
CA LEU A 149 -7.64 6.92 11.04
C LEU A 149 -7.26 7.20 12.50
N ARG A 150 -5.98 7.11 12.85
CA ARG A 150 -5.47 7.48 14.15
C ARG A 150 -5.80 8.93 14.48
N SER A 151 -5.44 9.85 13.60
CA SER A 151 -5.66 11.28 13.85
C SER A 151 -7.13 11.61 14.07
N GLY A 152 -8.07 10.94 13.38
CA GLY A 152 -9.51 11.21 13.46
C GLY A 152 -10.22 10.59 14.67
N TYR A 153 -9.77 9.41 15.14
CA TYR A 153 -10.58 8.56 16.02
C TYR A 153 -9.93 8.19 17.36
N THR A 154 -8.70 8.65 17.65
CA THR A 154 -8.06 8.46 18.97
C THR A 154 -8.91 8.99 20.13
N GLY A 155 -9.49 10.19 20.00
CA GLY A 155 -10.33 10.78 21.04
C GLY A 155 -11.62 10.02 21.33
N ARG A 156 -12.10 9.18 20.39
CA ARG A 156 -13.34 8.39 20.53
C ARG A 156 -13.11 6.95 21.00
N SER A 157 -11.89 6.45 20.87
CA SER A 157 -11.55 5.03 21.08
C SER A 157 -10.81 4.76 22.39
N GLY A 158 -10.59 5.80 23.20
CA GLY A 158 -9.86 5.71 24.47
C GLY A 158 -8.37 5.40 24.29
N GLY A 159 -7.65 5.26 25.40
CA GLY A 159 -6.20 5.02 25.40
C GLY A 159 -5.81 3.70 24.71
N LEU A 160 -6.58 2.64 24.95
CA LEU A 160 -6.35 1.33 24.33
C LEU A 160 -6.57 1.37 22.81
N GLY A 161 -7.66 1.98 22.34
CA GLY A 161 -7.91 2.14 20.91
C GLY A 161 -6.85 3.02 20.22
N ALA A 162 -6.41 4.09 20.88
CA ALA A 162 -5.31 4.93 20.40
C ALA A 162 -3.99 4.13 20.27
N GLY A 163 -3.67 3.29 21.26
CA GLY A 163 -2.49 2.41 21.23
C GLY A 163 -2.54 1.40 20.09
N LEU A 164 -3.70 0.77 19.86
CA LEU A 164 -3.88 -0.17 18.74
C LEU A 164 -3.73 0.50 17.37
N LEU A 165 -4.21 1.73 17.20
CA LEU A 165 -4.01 2.47 15.95
C LEU A 165 -2.54 2.85 15.73
N VAL A 166 -1.78 3.15 16.80
CA VAL A 166 -0.32 3.32 16.69
C VAL A 166 0.35 2.02 16.26
N LEU A 167 -0.02 0.90 16.88
CA LEU A 167 0.51 -0.41 16.54
C LEU A 167 0.22 -0.77 15.08
N ALA A 168 -0.99 -0.46 14.58
CA ALA A 168 -1.35 -0.68 13.19
C ALA A 168 -0.47 0.15 12.22
N VAL A 169 -0.22 1.43 12.54
CA VAL A 169 0.69 2.28 11.75
C VAL A 169 2.10 1.71 11.78
N LEU A 170 2.62 1.33 12.94
CA LEU A 170 3.97 0.75 13.08
C LEU A 170 4.11 -0.54 12.28
N GLY A 171 3.13 -1.45 12.38
CA GLY A 171 3.09 -2.67 11.58
C GLY A 171 3.09 -2.35 10.08
N SER A 172 2.31 -1.37 9.64
CA SER A 172 2.28 -0.93 8.24
C SER A 172 3.62 -0.36 7.77
N VAL A 173 4.32 0.41 8.62
CA VAL A 173 5.66 0.96 8.32
C VAL A 173 6.73 -0.14 8.29
N VAL A 174 6.71 -1.08 9.24
CA VAL A 174 7.61 -2.24 9.25
C VAL A 174 7.39 -3.08 8.00
N SER A 175 6.13 -3.30 7.63
CA SER A 175 5.78 -4.01 6.42
C SER A 175 6.35 -3.31 5.19
N LEU A 176 6.15 -1.99 5.06
CA LEU A 176 6.77 -1.20 3.99
C LEU A 176 8.29 -1.40 3.98
N GLY A 177 8.96 -1.28 5.13
CA GLY A 177 10.40 -1.50 5.28
C GLY A 177 10.86 -2.87 4.77
N GLY A 178 10.13 -3.94 5.12
CA GLY A 178 10.39 -5.28 4.60
C GLY A 178 10.26 -5.36 3.09
N LEU A 179 9.22 -4.75 2.52
CA LEU A 179 9.01 -4.77 1.06
C LEU A 179 10.09 -3.98 0.30
N LEU A 180 10.58 -2.88 0.87
CA LEU A 180 11.71 -2.12 0.33
C LEU A 180 13.03 -2.90 0.41
N ALA A 181 13.17 -3.79 1.39
CA ALA A 181 14.37 -4.58 1.63
C ALA A 181 14.35 -5.96 0.94
N MET A 182 13.26 -6.33 0.25
CA MET A 182 13.07 -7.66 -0.36
C MET A 182 14.15 -8.05 -1.37
N SER A 183 14.76 -7.08 -2.05
CA SER A 183 15.86 -7.34 -2.99
C SER A 183 17.23 -7.51 -2.31
N SER A 184 17.34 -7.20 -1.01
CA SER A 184 18.62 -6.94 -0.34
C SER A 184 18.85 -7.83 0.88
N LEU A 185 17.80 -8.28 1.56
CA LEU A 185 17.89 -9.10 2.77
C LEU A 185 17.10 -10.39 2.59
N GLU A 186 17.73 -11.53 2.88
CA GLU A 186 17.10 -12.86 2.78
C GLU A 186 15.88 -13.01 3.72
N GLY A 187 15.79 -12.23 4.80
CA GLY A 187 14.66 -12.20 5.73
C GLY A 187 13.62 -11.10 5.48
N ALA A 188 13.78 -10.26 4.45
CA ALA A 188 12.91 -9.10 4.24
C ALA A 188 11.44 -9.47 3.97
N TRP A 189 11.18 -10.62 3.36
CA TRP A 189 9.84 -11.16 3.20
C TRP A 189 9.15 -11.42 4.55
N GLN A 190 9.87 -11.99 5.52
CA GLN A 190 9.34 -12.24 6.87
C GLN A 190 9.02 -10.91 7.55
N VAL A 191 9.91 -9.93 7.45
CA VAL A 191 9.68 -8.58 7.99
C VAL A 191 8.44 -7.92 7.35
N TRP A 192 8.26 -8.06 6.03
CA TRP A 192 7.08 -7.54 5.33
C TRP A 192 5.79 -8.19 5.87
N MET A 193 5.79 -9.52 5.96
CA MET A 193 4.65 -10.31 6.44
C MET A 193 4.34 -10.05 7.91
N ASP A 194 5.33 -10.03 8.80
CA ASP A 194 5.14 -9.80 10.23
C ASP A 194 4.61 -8.40 10.49
N GLY A 195 5.11 -7.39 9.76
CA GLY A 195 4.58 -6.04 9.79
C GLY A 195 3.11 -5.99 9.35
N PHE A 196 2.79 -6.68 8.26
CA PHE A 196 1.43 -6.71 7.70
C PHE A 196 0.44 -7.48 8.61
N LEU A 197 0.89 -8.58 9.21
CA LEU A 197 0.14 -9.34 10.20
C LEU A 197 -0.10 -8.51 11.47
N THR A 198 0.93 -7.79 11.94
CA THR A 198 0.79 -6.86 13.06
C THR A 198 -0.24 -5.77 12.76
N MET A 199 -0.19 -5.19 11.56
CA MET A 199 -1.17 -4.20 11.10
C MET A 199 -2.60 -4.75 11.13
N THR A 200 -2.82 -5.93 10.54
CA THR A 200 -4.16 -6.54 10.44
C THR A 200 -4.67 -7.01 11.80
N MET A 201 -3.86 -7.64 12.65
CA MET A 201 -4.23 -8.00 14.02
C MET A 201 -4.60 -6.77 14.85
N ALA A 202 -3.80 -5.69 14.78
CA ALA A 202 -4.09 -4.46 15.49
C ALA A 202 -5.42 -3.84 15.05
N LEU A 203 -5.74 -3.86 13.75
CA LEU A 203 -7.04 -3.44 13.23
C LEU A 203 -8.19 -4.32 13.69
N ALA A 204 -7.99 -5.65 13.76
CA ALA A 204 -9.00 -6.57 14.24
C ALA A 204 -9.39 -6.29 15.69
N VAL A 205 -8.38 -6.16 16.57
CA VAL A 205 -8.59 -5.82 17.98
C VAL A 205 -9.17 -4.41 18.13
N PHE A 206 -8.69 -3.43 17.35
CA PHE A 206 -9.28 -2.10 17.32
C PHE A 206 -10.75 -2.14 16.89
N GLY A 207 -11.12 -3.05 15.99
CA GLY A 207 -12.51 -3.26 15.57
C GLY A 207 -13.41 -3.71 16.72
N VAL A 208 -12.92 -4.55 17.63
CA VAL A 208 -13.65 -4.94 18.84
C VAL A 208 -13.92 -3.71 19.71
N VAL A 209 -12.89 -2.87 19.92
CA VAL A 209 -13.02 -1.60 20.66
C VAL A 209 -13.99 -0.66 19.95
N ALA A 210 -13.93 -0.58 18.63
CA ALA A 210 -14.80 0.27 17.83
C ALA A 210 -16.28 -0.15 17.95
N VAL A 211 -16.56 -1.45 18.02
CA VAL A 211 -17.91 -2.00 18.26
C VAL A 211 -18.39 -1.66 19.67
N GLN A 212 -17.55 -1.87 20.69
CA GLN A 212 -17.90 -1.62 22.09
C GLN A 212 -18.14 -0.13 22.38
N LEU A 213 -17.25 0.74 21.91
CA LEU A 213 -17.31 2.19 22.16
C LEU A 213 -18.10 2.96 21.10
N ARG A 214 -18.66 2.28 20.09
CA ARG A 214 -19.37 2.87 18.94
C ARG A 214 -18.60 4.04 18.31
N VAL A 215 -17.33 3.80 18.00
CA VAL A 215 -16.36 4.80 17.52
C VAL A 215 -16.81 5.47 16.21
N PHE A 216 -17.42 4.69 15.32
CA PHE A 216 -18.03 5.16 14.08
C PHE A 216 -19.54 5.29 14.23
N SER A 217 -20.12 6.18 13.43
CA SER A 217 -21.57 6.40 13.36
C SER A 217 -22.36 5.15 12.96
N ARG A 218 -21.78 4.32 12.08
CA ARG A 218 -22.35 3.07 11.55
C ARG A 218 -21.20 2.15 11.12
N TRP A 219 -21.43 0.83 11.14
CA TRP A 219 -20.50 -0.21 10.65
C TRP A 219 -19.21 -0.29 11.48
N ASN A 220 -19.36 -0.30 12.81
CA ASN A 220 -18.24 -0.37 13.74
C ASN A 220 -17.39 -1.65 13.64
N SER A 221 -17.92 -2.71 13.01
CA SER A 221 -17.20 -3.95 12.74
C SER A 221 -16.26 -3.88 11.52
N ALA A 222 -16.24 -2.77 10.76
CA ALA A 222 -15.39 -2.65 9.57
C ALA A 222 -13.89 -2.90 9.84
N PRO A 223 -13.28 -2.46 10.96
CA PRO A 223 -11.89 -2.80 11.27
C PRO A 223 -11.67 -4.27 11.61
N ILE A 224 -12.69 -4.96 12.16
CA ILE A 224 -12.64 -6.42 12.36
C ILE A 224 -12.51 -7.09 11.00
N LEU A 225 -13.36 -6.71 10.04
CA LEU A 225 -13.33 -7.25 8.68
C LEU A 225 -11.98 -6.98 8.00
N ALA A 226 -11.43 -5.77 8.18
CA ALA A 226 -10.13 -5.39 7.62
C ALA A 226 -8.99 -6.23 8.20
N GLY A 227 -9.08 -6.59 9.48
CA GLY A 227 -7.98 -7.18 10.23
C GLY A 227 -7.99 -8.70 10.35
N VAL A 228 -9.14 -9.36 10.18
CA VAL A 228 -9.29 -10.79 10.54
C VAL A 228 -8.80 -11.77 9.47
N GLY A 229 -8.79 -11.36 8.20
CA GLY A 229 -8.51 -12.25 7.07
C GLY A 229 -7.15 -12.94 7.13
N PHE A 230 -6.07 -12.16 7.26
CA PHE A 230 -4.70 -12.69 7.27
C PHE A 230 -4.32 -13.49 8.53
N PRO A 231 -4.72 -13.08 9.75
CA PRO A 231 -4.54 -13.92 10.93
C PRO A 231 -5.24 -15.29 10.82
N LEU A 232 -6.44 -15.34 10.25
CA LEU A 232 -7.13 -16.61 10.00
C LEU A 232 -6.39 -17.45 8.96
N LEU A 233 -5.96 -16.84 7.85
CA LEU A 233 -5.17 -17.52 6.82
C LEU A 233 -3.89 -18.13 7.40
N PHE A 234 -3.18 -17.37 8.23
CA PHE A 234 -1.96 -17.84 8.90
C PHE A 234 -2.26 -18.97 9.89
N GLY A 235 -3.34 -18.84 10.67
CA GLY A 235 -3.80 -19.91 11.57
C GLY A 235 -4.15 -21.21 10.84
N ILE A 236 -4.82 -21.12 9.67
CA ILE A 236 -5.13 -22.27 8.82
C ILE A 236 -3.83 -22.93 8.31
N GLY A 237 -2.86 -22.12 7.86
CA GLY A 237 -1.56 -22.60 7.39
C GLY A 237 -0.77 -23.31 8.49
N VAL A 238 -0.78 -22.79 9.72
CA VAL A 238 -0.13 -23.42 10.89
C VAL A 238 -0.87 -24.69 11.34
N ALA A 239 -2.20 -24.73 11.22
CA ALA A 239 -3.02 -25.88 11.62
C ALA A 239 -3.01 -27.05 10.62
N GLY A 240 -2.39 -26.90 9.45
CA GLY A 240 -2.18 -27.99 8.49
C GLY A 240 -3.43 -28.49 7.76
N VAL A 241 -4.52 -27.70 7.74
CA VAL A 241 -5.76 -28.07 7.05
C VAL A 241 -5.51 -28.03 5.53
N ASP A 242 -5.54 -29.20 4.89
CA ASP A 242 -5.29 -29.45 3.46
C ASP A 242 -3.88 -29.13 2.93
N SER A 243 -2.87 -29.11 3.80
CA SER A 243 -1.50 -28.80 3.39
C SER A 243 -0.78 -30.01 2.77
N VAL A 244 -1.07 -30.33 1.51
CA VAL A 244 -0.24 -31.31 0.76
C VAL A 244 1.21 -30.80 0.64
N ASN A 245 1.42 -29.47 0.66
CA ASN A 245 2.73 -28.81 0.50
C ASN A 245 3.05 -27.70 1.54
N GLY A 246 2.30 -27.59 2.64
CA GLY A 246 2.52 -26.51 3.64
C GLY A 246 2.05 -25.11 3.23
N GLN A 247 1.29 -24.98 2.13
CA GLN A 247 0.70 -23.72 1.67
C GLN A 247 -0.82 -23.75 1.88
N ALA A 248 -1.40 -22.60 2.25
CA ALA A 248 -2.84 -22.44 2.37
C ALA A 248 -3.50 -22.53 0.98
N PRO A 249 -4.75 -23.03 0.87
CA PRO A 249 -5.47 -23.08 -0.40
C PRO A 249 -5.62 -21.69 -1.05
N GLU A 250 -5.54 -21.60 -2.39
CA GLU A 250 -5.67 -20.34 -3.13
C GLU A 250 -6.98 -19.59 -2.83
N TRP A 251 -8.08 -20.32 -2.65
CA TRP A 251 -9.36 -19.69 -2.30
C TRP A 251 -9.33 -19.02 -0.92
N ALA A 252 -8.54 -19.56 0.02
CA ALA A 252 -8.40 -19.01 1.36
C ALA A 252 -7.58 -17.71 1.34
N SER A 253 -6.54 -17.63 0.52
CA SER A 253 -5.75 -16.40 0.34
C SER A 253 -6.57 -15.31 -0.35
N LEU A 254 -7.36 -15.66 -1.38
CA LEU A 254 -8.29 -14.73 -2.03
C LEU A 254 -9.38 -14.22 -1.07
N LEU A 255 -9.92 -15.09 -0.20
CA LEU A 255 -10.86 -14.67 0.84
C LEU A 255 -10.20 -13.72 1.84
N ALA A 256 -8.99 -14.02 2.31
CA ALA A 256 -8.28 -13.16 3.25
C ALA A 256 -8.03 -11.76 2.68
N VAL A 257 -7.55 -11.68 1.43
CA VAL A 257 -7.38 -10.43 0.69
C VAL A 257 -8.73 -9.71 0.52
N GLY A 258 -9.77 -10.43 0.09
CA GLY A 258 -11.11 -9.88 -0.11
C GLY A 258 -11.70 -9.26 1.16
N LEU A 259 -11.60 -9.96 2.29
CA LEU A 259 -12.07 -9.47 3.60
C LEU A 259 -11.29 -8.23 4.02
N THR A 260 -9.95 -8.28 3.95
CA THR A 260 -9.09 -7.15 4.33
C THR A 260 -9.40 -5.92 3.47
N CYS A 261 -9.48 -6.07 2.15
CA CYS A 261 -9.77 -4.96 1.25
C CYS A 261 -11.19 -4.41 1.44
N ALA A 262 -12.20 -5.27 1.60
CA ALA A 262 -13.57 -4.84 1.88
C ALA A 262 -13.64 -4.04 3.20
N GLY A 263 -12.96 -4.50 4.25
CA GLY A 263 -12.89 -3.79 5.52
C GLY A 263 -12.21 -2.43 5.40
N LEU A 264 -11.05 -2.36 4.73
CA LEU A 264 -10.33 -1.11 4.50
C LEU A 264 -11.13 -0.11 3.64
N LEU A 265 -11.84 -0.61 2.63
CA LEU A 265 -12.75 0.21 1.82
C LEU A 265 -13.86 0.83 2.67
N LEU A 266 -14.48 0.03 3.55
CA LEU A 266 -15.53 0.49 4.44
C LEU A 266 -15.02 1.53 5.46
N ILE A 267 -13.83 1.31 6.03
CA ILE A 267 -13.19 2.29 6.92
C ILE A 267 -12.93 3.60 6.18
N GLY A 268 -12.33 3.55 4.99
CA GLY A 268 -12.04 4.74 4.20
C GLY A 268 -13.31 5.51 3.80
N TYR A 269 -14.36 4.80 3.40
CA TYR A 269 -15.67 5.40 3.14
C TYR A 269 -16.25 6.10 4.39
N ARG A 270 -16.11 5.48 5.58
CA ARG A 270 -16.57 6.08 6.84
C ARG A 270 -15.77 7.32 7.22
N MET A 271 -14.46 7.30 7.02
CA MET A 271 -13.61 8.49 7.22
C MET A 271 -14.12 9.68 6.39
N GLN A 272 -14.64 9.44 5.18
CA GLN A 272 -15.23 10.50 4.36
C GLN A 272 -16.60 10.95 4.84
N ALA A 273 -17.46 10.01 5.23
CA ALA A 273 -18.81 10.32 5.69
C ALA A 273 -18.81 11.14 6.99
N ASP A 274 -17.98 10.73 7.96
CA ASP A 274 -17.86 11.40 9.25
C ASP A 274 -17.17 12.77 9.11
N ALA A 275 -16.24 12.95 8.16
CA ALA A 275 -15.61 14.25 7.87
C ALA A 275 -16.53 15.26 7.17
N ARG A 276 -17.64 14.80 6.55
CA ARG A 276 -18.66 15.70 5.94
C ARG A 276 -19.70 16.20 6.93
N THR A 277 -19.84 15.51 8.06
CA THR A 277 -20.90 15.77 9.04
C THR A 277 -20.23 15.99 10.40
N PRO A 278 -19.63 17.17 10.65
CA PRO A 278 -19.15 17.48 11.98
C PRO A 278 -20.36 17.43 12.91
N ARG A 279 -20.40 16.41 13.77
CA ARG A 279 -21.35 16.40 14.90
C ARG A 279 -21.06 17.66 15.69
N GLN A 280 -22.01 18.59 15.69
CA GLN A 280 -22.03 19.67 16.68
C GLN A 280 -21.82 19.01 18.03
N ALA A 281 -20.72 19.37 18.71
CA ALA A 281 -20.47 18.95 20.06
C ALA A 281 -21.67 19.40 20.90
N GLN A 282 -22.51 18.45 21.28
CA GLN A 282 -23.44 18.69 22.36
C GLN A 282 -22.58 18.79 23.62
N THR A 283 -22.54 20.02 24.11
CA THR A 283 -22.05 20.52 25.40
C THR A 283 -22.29 19.57 26.55
#